data_AF-A0A971I362-F1
#
_entry.id   AF-A0A971I362-F1
#
_cell.length_a   1.000
_cell.length_b   1.000
_cell.length_c   1.000
_cell.angle_alpha   90.00
_cell.angle_beta   90.00
_cell.angle_gamma   90.00
#
_symmetry.space_group_name_H-M   'P 1'
#
loop_
_entity.id
_entity.type
_entity.pdbx_description
1 polymer ?
#
loop_
_entity_poly.entity_id
_entity_poly.type
_entity_poly.pdbx_seq_one_letter_code
_entity_poly.pdbx_strand_id
1 'polypeptide(L)'
;MSRPMIKFASVTLDCPNQEALADFYAALLGWEKQRFDEEWLAVLSPDGNICLLFQEIDDYVPPVWPNEPGEQQQMTHLDFAASPADKDAVINHAIA
;
A
#
# COMPACT_ATOMS: atom_id res chain seq x y z
N MET A 1 -11.94 -33.71 -10.39
CA MET A 1 -12.48 -32.35 -10.57
C MET A 1 -11.31 -31.39 -10.70
N SER A 2 -11.34 -30.45 -11.65
CA SER A 2 -10.27 -29.44 -11.77
C SER A 2 -10.35 -28.48 -10.58
N ARG A 3 -9.20 -28.15 -9.99
CA ARG A 3 -9.13 -27.20 -8.88
C ARG A 3 -9.54 -25.79 -9.38
N PRO A 4 -10.31 -25.01 -8.62
CA PRO A 4 -10.64 -23.64 -9.00
C PRO A 4 -9.38 -22.75 -9.02
N MET A 5 -9.39 -21.76 -9.91
CA MET A 5 -8.35 -20.74 -9.99
C MET A 5 -8.66 -19.63 -8.97
N ILE A 6 -7.76 -19.41 -8.01
CA ILE A 6 -7.82 -18.32 -7.02
C ILE A 6 -6.63 -17.40 -7.31
N LYS A 7 -6.88 -16.10 -7.46
CA LYS A 7 -5.86 -15.08 -7.73
C LYS A 7 -5.75 -14.11 -6.57
N PHE A 8 -4.54 -13.66 -6.29
CA PHE A 8 -4.31 -12.55 -5.38
C PHE A 8 -4.73 -11.25 -6.08
N ALA A 9 -5.53 -10.42 -5.42
CA ALA A 9 -6.13 -9.23 -6.03
C ALA A 9 -5.64 -7.94 -5.36
N SER A 10 -5.48 -7.94 -4.04
CA SER A 10 -5.16 -6.71 -3.33
C SER A 10 -4.59 -6.96 -1.93
N VAL A 11 -3.92 -5.94 -1.41
CA VAL A 11 -3.71 -5.74 0.03
C VAL A 11 -4.54 -4.53 0.45
N THR A 12 -5.25 -4.65 1.57
CA THR A 12 -5.94 -3.51 2.20
C THR A 12 -5.14 -3.02 3.40
N LEU A 13 -4.94 -1.71 3.48
CA LEU A 13 -4.29 -1.04 4.59
C LEU A 13 -5.30 -0.17 5.34
N ASP A 14 -5.44 -0.44 6.64
CA ASP A 14 -6.16 0.43 7.55
C ASP A 14 -5.34 1.70 7.83
N CYS A 15 -6.01 2.85 7.86
CA CYS A 15 -5.35 4.13 8.03
C CYS A 15 -6.29 5.18 8.62
N PRO A 16 -5.77 6.29 9.18
CA PRO A 16 -6.60 7.37 9.69
C PRO A 16 -7.03 8.35 8.58
N ASN A 17 -6.46 8.23 7.38
CA ASN A 17 -6.79 9.06 6.22
C ASN A 17 -6.47 8.31 4.92
N GLN A 18 -7.50 7.84 4.23
CA GLN A 18 -7.32 7.04 3.00
C GLN A 18 -6.71 7.87 1.86
N GLU A 19 -7.07 9.16 1.73
CA GLU A 19 -6.58 10.03 0.65
C GLU A 19 -5.08 10.29 0.78
N ALA A 20 -4.62 10.61 1.99
CA ALA A 20 -3.21 10.89 2.25
C ALA A 20 -2.33 9.65 1.99
N LEU A 21 -2.79 8.46 2.42
CA LEU A 21 -2.03 7.23 2.20
C LEU A 21 -2.04 6.80 0.73
N ALA A 22 -3.18 6.97 0.05
CA ALA A 22 -3.28 6.72 -1.39
C ALA A 22 -2.38 7.66 -2.20
N ASP A 23 -2.35 8.96 -1.88
CA ASP A 23 -1.49 9.94 -2.56
C ASP A 23 0.00 9.59 -2.39
N PHE A 24 0.39 9.16 -1.19
CA PHE A 24 1.76 8.69 -0.94
C PHE A 24 2.14 7.52 -1.86
N TYR A 25 1.32 6.46 -1.90
CA TYR A 25 1.64 5.28 -2.72
C TYR A 25 1.50 5.55 -4.23
N ALA A 26 0.56 6.39 -4.65
CA ALA A 26 0.44 6.81 -6.05
C ALA A 26 1.70 7.56 -6.50
N ALA A 27 2.20 8.50 -5.69
CA ALA A 27 3.42 9.24 -5.99
C ALA A 27 4.67 8.36 -5.96
N LEU A 28 4.79 7.47 -4.97
CA LEU A 28 5.95 6.58 -4.83
C LEU A 28 6.04 5.59 -6.01
N LEU A 29 4.91 4.98 -6.39
CA LEU A 29 4.89 3.89 -7.37
C LEU A 29 4.61 4.37 -8.81
N GLY A 30 4.16 5.61 -8.99
CA GLY A 30 3.67 6.11 -10.27
C GLY A 30 2.38 5.41 -10.72
N TRP A 31 1.61 4.88 -9.77
CA TRP A 31 0.37 4.14 -10.01
C TRP A 31 -0.84 5.08 -9.97
N GLU A 32 -1.93 4.70 -10.64
CA GLU A 32 -3.12 5.55 -10.72
C GLU A 32 -4.03 5.33 -9.50
N LYS A 33 -4.50 6.45 -8.93
CA LYS A 33 -5.50 6.44 -7.86
C LYS A 33 -6.90 6.28 -8.43
N GLN A 34 -7.67 5.34 -7.89
CA GLN A 34 -9.05 5.10 -8.28
C GLN A 34 -9.96 5.01 -7.04
N ARG A 35 -11.00 5.83 -7.03
CA ARG A 35 -12.06 5.76 -6.02
C ARG A 35 -13.19 4.86 -6.53
N PHE A 36 -13.56 3.85 -5.74
CA PHE A 36 -14.67 2.95 -6.06
C PHE A 36 -15.99 3.48 -5.51
N ASP A 37 -15.98 3.96 -4.26
CA ASP A 37 -17.10 4.59 -3.56
C ASP A 37 -16.59 5.53 -2.45
N GLU A 38 -17.45 5.91 -1.51
CA GLU A 38 -17.09 6.79 -0.37
C GLU A 38 -16.11 6.12 0.60
N GLU A 39 -16.21 4.80 0.77
CA GLU A 39 -15.45 4.01 1.74
C GLU A 39 -14.15 3.44 1.17
N TRP A 40 -14.07 3.24 -0.15
CA TRP A 40 -12.97 2.51 -0.79
C TRP A 40 -12.21 3.35 -1.80
N LEU A 41 -10.93 3.59 -1.47
CA LEU A 41 -9.93 4.20 -2.34
C LEU A 41 -8.81 3.20 -2.63
N ALA A 42 -8.31 3.20 -3.86
CA ALA A 42 -7.23 2.31 -4.27
C ALA A 42 -6.15 3.01 -5.10
N VAL A 43 -4.98 2.38 -5.13
CA VAL A 43 -3.89 2.67 -6.06
C VAL A 43 -3.64 1.40 -6.89
N LEU A 44 -3.83 1.51 -8.21
CA LEU A 44 -3.89 0.36 -9.13
C LEU A 44 -2.55 0.15 -9.84
N SER A 45 -2.09 -1.10 -9.89
CA SER A 45 -0.91 -1.42 -10.71
C SER A 45 -1.19 -1.15 -12.19
N PRO A 46 -0.20 -0.70 -12.99
CA PRO A 46 -0.40 -0.39 -14.40
C PRO A 46 -0.93 -1.56 -15.25
N ASP A 47 -0.67 -2.79 -14.81
CA ASP A 47 -1.17 -4.01 -15.45
C ASP A 47 -2.54 -4.47 -14.94
N GLY A 48 -3.11 -3.77 -13.94
CA GLY A 48 -4.42 -4.05 -13.33
C GLY A 48 -4.50 -5.37 -12.57
N ASN A 49 -3.36 -6.05 -12.32
CA ASN A 49 -3.34 -7.36 -11.68
C ASN A 49 -3.44 -7.29 -10.16
N ILE A 50 -2.94 -6.21 -9.55
CA ILE A 50 -2.98 -5.99 -8.12
C ILE A 50 -3.33 -4.54 -7.79
N CYS A 51 -3.89 -4.30 -6.61
CA CYS A 51 -4.02 -2.95 -6.07
C CYS A 51 -3.72 -2.89 -4.57
N LEU A 52 -3.36 -1.69 -4.13
CA LEU A 52 -3.41 -1.31 -2.72
C LEU A 52 -4.76 -0.64 -2.47
N LEU A 53 -5.52 -1.17 -1.52
CA LEU A 53 -6.75 -0.59 -1.02
C LEU A 53 -6.48 0.11 0.31
N PHE A 54 -7.21 1.19 0.56
CA PHE A 54 -7.09 1.97 1.78
C PHE A 54 -8.45 2.05 2.43
N GLN A 55 -8.50 1.69 3.72
CA GLN A 55 -9.70 1.78 4.53
C GLN A 55 -9.46 2.79 5.65
N GLU A 56 -10.33 3.80 5.73
CA GLU A 56 -10.28 4.78 6.81
C GLU A 56 -10.95 4.23 8.06
N ILE A 57 -10.26 4.23 9.20
CA ILE A 57 -10.74 3.72 10.49
C ILE A 57 -10.59 4.81 11.55
N ASP A 58 -11.71 5.21 12.16
CA ASP A 58 -11.78 6.35 13.09
C ASP A 58 -10.87 6.22 14.32
N ASP A 59 -10.71 5.00 14.84
CA ASP A 59 -9.90 4.68 16.02
C ASP A 59 -8.59 3.96 15.66
N TYR A 60 -8.10 4.15 14.44
CA TYR A 60 -6.84 3.56 14.00
C TYR A 60 -5.65 4.00 14.85
N VAL A 61 -4.96 3.01 15.44
CA VAL A 61 -3.69 3.22 16.15
C VAL A 61 -2.54 2.83 15.20
N PRO A 62 -1.73 3.80 14.71
CA PRO A 62 -0.64 3.49 13.82
C PRO A 62 0.45 2.66 14.52
N PRO A 63 1.08 1.69 13.83
CA PRO A 63 2.22 0.96 14.38
C PRO A 63 3.43 1.89 14.54
N VAL A 64 4.24 1.64 15.57
CA VAL A 64 5.50 2.37 15.79
C VAL A 64 6.69 1.60 15.24
N TRP A 65 7.71 2.34 14.79
CA TRP A 65 9.00 1.78 14.41
C TRP A 65 10.15 2.64 14.97
N PRO A 66 11.15 2.04 15.65
CA PRO A 66 11.25 0.62 16.04
C PRO A 66 10.13 0.17 17.00
N ASN A 67 9.89 -1.15 17.09
CA ASN A 67 8.84 -1.68 17.97
C ASN A 67 9.11 -1.32 19.46
N GLU A 68 8.08 -0.85 20.16
CA GLU A 68 8.14 -0.52 21.58
C GLU A 68 7.16 -1.38 22.41
N PRO A 69 7.53 -1.83 23.63
CA PRO A 69 6.62 -2.60 24.47
C PRO A 69 5.37 -1.80 24.85
N GLY A 70 4.19 -2.39 24.61
CA GLY A 70 2.89 -1.77 24.93
C GLY A 70 2.30 -0.92 23.79
N GLU A 71 3.08 -0.66 22.74
CA GLU A 71 2.63 0.06 21.54
C GLU A 71 2.21 -0.91 20.43
N GLN A 72 1.47 -0.40 19.44
CA GLN A 72 1.10 -1.17 18.26
C GLN A 72 2.35 -1.57 17.47
N GLN A 73 2.47 -2.87 17.17
CA GLN A 73 3.60 -3.41 16.41
C GLN A 73 3.29 -3.40 14.91
N GLN A 74 4.34 -3.45 14.11
CA GLN A 74 4.24 -3.58 12.67
C GLN A 74 3.32 -4.74 12.23
N MET A 75 2.30 -4.43 11.42
CA MET A 75 1.27 -5.39 11.01
C MET A 75 1.52 -6.04 9.64
N THR A 76 2.13 -5.32 8.70
CA THR A 76 2.33 -5.78 7.32
C THR A 76 3.62 -5.18 6.75
N HIS A 77 4.29 -5.96 5.90
CA HIS A 77 5.39 -5.50 5.06
C HIS A 77 4.94 -5.49 3.61
N LEU A 78 5.20 -4.36 2.94
CA LEU A 78 5.02 -4.22 1.49
C LEU A 78 6.38 -4.07 0.86
N ASP A 79 6.79 -5.09 0.11
CA ASP A 79 8.08 -5.14 -0.56
C ASP A 79 7.92 -4.80 -2.04
N PHE A 80 8.59 -3.73 -2.48
CA PHE A 80 8.64 -3.32 -3.88
C PHE A 80 10.04 -3.57 -4.43
N ALA A 81 10.11 -4.32 -5.53
CA ALA A 81 11.38 -4.68 -6.15
C ALA A 81 11.79 -3.64 -7.20
N ALA A 82 13.07 -3.28 -7.18
CA ALA A 82 13.71 -2.47 -8.22
C ALA A 82 14.92 -3.22 -8.80
N SER A 83 15.31 -2.89 -10.02
CA SER A 83 16.54 -3.43 -10.60
C SER A 83 17.75 -2.91 -9.82
N PRO A 84 18.85 -3.70 -9.67
CA PRO A 84 20.06 -3.20 -9.05
C PRO A 84 20.67 -1.97 -9.74
N ALA A 85 20.43 -1.80 -11.04
CA ALA A 85 20.92 -0.66 -11.81
C ALA A 85 20.19 0.65 -11.45
N ASP A 86 18.96 0.58 -10.94
CA ASP A 86 18.14 1.74 -10.61
C ASP A 86 18.21 2.15 -9.13
N LYS A 87 19.00 1.43 -8.31
CA LYS A 87 19.02 1.56 -6.84
C LYS A 87 19.05 3.01 -6.36
N ASP A 88 20.03 3.80 -6.82
CA ASP A 88 20.21 5.17 -6.34
C ASP A 88 19.09 6.10 -6.82
N ALA A 89 18.59 5.89 -8.03
CA ALA A 89 17.46 6.65 -8.57
C ALA A 89 16.19 6.38 -7.76
N VAL A 90 15.92 5.12 -7.42
CA VAL A 90 14.76 4.73 -6.60
C VAL A 90 14.87 5.31 -5.19
N ILE A 91 16.05 5.27 -4.56
CA ILE A 91 16.25 5.86 -3.23
C ILE A 91 15.99 7.37 -3.29
N ASN A 92 16.57 8.08 -4.26
CA ASN A 92 16.38 9.53 -4.40
C ASN A 92 14.91 9.90 -4.64
N HIS A 93 14.19 9.08 -5.43
CA HIS A 93 12.75 9.27 -5.65
C HIS A 93 11.94 9.04 -4.38
N ALA A 94 12.25 7.99 -3.60
CA ALA A 94 11.49 7.62 -2.42
C ALA A 94 11.64 8.60 -1.23
N ILE A 95 12.69 9.42 -1.22
CA ILE A 95 12.96 10.39 -0.14
C ILE A 95 12.69 11.85 -0.54
N ALA A 96 12.29 12.11 -1.79
CA ALA A 96 11.98 13.43 -2.31
C ALA A 96 10.59 13.90 -1.85
#